data_AF-A0A834YY58-F1
#
_entry.id   AF-A0A834YY58-F1
#
_cell.length_a   1.000
_cell.length_b   1.000
_cell.length_c   1.000
_cell.angle_alpha   90.00
_cell.angle_beta   90.00
_cell.angle_gamma   90.00
#
_symmetry.space_group_name_H-M   'P 1'
#
loop_
_entity.id
_entity.type
_entity.pdbx_description
1 polymer ?
#
loop_
_entity_poly.entity_id
_entity_poly.type
_entity_poly.pdbx_seq_one_letter_code
_entity_poly.pdbx_strand_id
1 'polypeptide(L)'
;MQDFLNKLTRKKMSAKSEARPQLSVTFPISTPKPSDSEIYQNLPFAETDPEPILLPLPGKIVVCYNVDGSSESLFVKQAGAVGIIVVRPLARGIDFSLQIPSTLIERKEAEELREYLENERNPIAKISSTMTALNTKPAPKMATFSSMGPNIISPGIIKPDITTPGVNILAAWPPSTLLATKEDFEYSIISGTSMSCPHASAIAGIIKSYHPSWNPSTIKSAMMTTC
;
A
#
# COMPACT_ATOMS: atom_id res chain seq x y z
N MET A 1 -47.63 8.87 23.45
CA MET A 1 -46.60 8.37 22.50
C MET A 1 -46.11 9.47 21.54
N GLN A 2 -46.15 10.74 21.95
CA GLN A 2 -45.62 11.87 21.17
C GLN A 2 -44.45 12.59 21.90
N ASP A 3 -44.25 12.31 23.20
CA ASP A 3 -43.19 12.90 24.03
C ASP A 3 -41.83 12.18 23.99
N PHE A 4 -41.76 10.99 23.36
CA PHE A 4 -40.49 10.30 23.16
C PHE A 4 -39.75 10.80 21.89
N LEU A 5 -40.49 11.36 20.93
CA LEU A 5 -39.93 11.91 19.69
C LEU A 5 -39.40 13.36 19.86
N ASN A 6 -39.86 14.10 20.86
CA ASN A 6 -39.35 15.45 21.16
C ASN A 6 -38.04 15.48 21.97
N LYS A 7 -37.59 14.33 22.49
CA LYS A 7 -36.26 14.20 23.14
C LYS A 7 -35.13 13.89 22.16
N LEU A 8 -35.43 13.46 20.93
CA LEU A 8 -34.43 13.22 19.88
C LEU A 8 -34.12 14.49 19.06
N THR A 9 -35.00 15.49 19.05
CA THR A 9 -34.84 16.74 18.30
C THR A 9 -34.15 17.88 19.06
N ARG A 10 -33.91 17.73 20.38
CA ARG A 10 -33.16 18.72 21.20
C ARG A 10 -31.70 18.37 21.47
N LYS A 11 -31.21 17.23 20.99
CA LYS A 11 -29.77 16.92 20.97
C LYS A 11 -29.08 17.34 19.67
N LYS A 12 -29.59 18.39 19.01
CA LYS A 12 -28.75 19.33 18.24
C LYS A 12 -27.92 20.18 19.21
N MET A 13 -27.07 19.54 20.00
CA MET A 13 -25.87 20.22 20.48
C MET A 13 -24.90 20.15 19.32
N SER A 14 -24.89 21.25 18.56
CA SER A 14 -23.72 21.86 17.94
C SER A 14 -22.39 21.12 18.19
N ALA A 15 -22.19 19.98 17.53
CA ALA A 15 -20.86 19.57 17.13
C ALA A 15 -20.57 20.39 15.88
N LYS A 16 -20.15 21.65 16.09
CA LYS A 16 -19.24 22.27 15.13
C LYS A 16 -18.15 21.23 14.94
N SER A 17 -18.04 20.64 13.75
CA SER A 17 -16.76 20.09 13.35
C SER A 17 -15.84 21.31 13.30
N GLU A 18 -15.21 21.61 14.44
CA GLU A 18 -13.99 22.38 14.44
C GLU A 18 -13.08 21.63 13.49
N ALA A 19 -12.96 22.16 12.27
CA ALA A 19 -11.86 21.87 11.40
C ALA A 19 -10.62 22.12 12.25
N ARG A 20 -10.07 21.03 12.79
CA ARG A 20 -8.78 21.05 13.45
C ARG A 20 -7.86 21.75 12.44
N PRO A 21 -7.24 22.90 12.77
CA PRO A 21 -6.40 23.58 11.81
C PRO A 21 -5.36 22.56 11.39
N GLN A 22 -5.43 22.09 10.15
CA GLN A 22 -4.37 21.26 9.61
C GLN A 22 -3.18 22.22 9.51
N LEU A 23 -2.36 22.24 10.55
CA LEU A 23 -0.97 22.66 10.42
C LEU A 23 -0.39 21.83 9.29
N SER A 24 -0.38 22.38 8.09
CA SER A 24 0.31 21.81 6.96
C SER A 24 1.79 22.03 7.22
N VAL A 25 2.41 21.09 7.93
CA VAL A 25 3.85 21.12 8.12
C VAL A 25 4.49 20.69 6.81
N THR A 26 5.18 21.62 6.17
CA THR A 26 5.94 21.36 4.95
C THR A 26 7.38 21.10 5.35
N PHE A 27 7.98 20.07 4.78
CA PHE A 27 9.35 19.67 5.12
C PHE A 27 10.26 19.84 3.90
N PRO A 28 11.54 20.22 4.10
CA PRO A 28 12.51 20.27 3.03
C PRO A 28 12.73 18.88 2.42
N ILE A 29 12.90 18.84 1.10
CA ILE A 29 13.20 17.60 0.37
C ILE A 29 14.73 17.43 0.29
N SER A 30 15.20 16.20 0.53
CA SER A 30 16.58 15.81 0.28
C SER A 30 16.61 14.68 -0.73
N THR A 31 17.36 14.87 -1.82
CA THR A 31 17.83 13.74 -2.63
C THR A 31 19.14 13.24 -2.02
N PRO A 32 19.28 11.94 -1.72
CA PRO A 32 20.59 11.36 -1.51
C PRO A 32 21.46 11.67 -2.74
N LYS A 33 22.75 12.00 -2.57
CA LYS A 33 23.67 12.05 -3.72
C LYS A 33 23.75 10.65 -4.35
N PRO A 34 24.21 10.50 -5.62
CA PRO A 34 24.38 9.18 -6.24
C PRO A 34 25.20 8.18 -5.38
N SER A 35 26.21 8.68 -4.67
CA SER A 35 26.99 7.92 -3.68
C SER A 35 26.17 7.47 -2.47
N ASP A 36 25.19 8.26 -2.06
CA ASP A 36 24.32 8.00 -0.91
C ASP A 36 23.18 7.05 -1.31
N SER A 37 22.69 7.12 -2.57
CA SER A 37 21.70 6.16 -3.08
C SER A 37 22.25 4.74 -3.17
N GLU A 38 23.54 4.57 -3.45
CA GLU A 38 24.22 3.28 -3.35
C GLU A 38 24.31 2.78 -1.90
N ILE A 39 24.47 3.66 -0.90
CA ILE A 39 24.44 3.25 0.52
C ILE A 39 23.08 2.66 0.88
N TYR A 40 21.98 3.23 0.39
CA TYR A 40 20.62 2.72 0.64
C TYR A 40 20.27 1.48 -0.19
N GLN A 41 20.85 1.31 -1.38
CA GLN A 41 20.66 0.12 -2.24
C GLN A 41 21.55 -1.06 -1.84
N ASN A 42 22.71 -0.80 -1.22
CA ASN A 42 23.70 -1.80 -0.84
C ASN A 42 23.67 -2.17 0.66
N LEU A 43 22.63 -1.81 1.41
CA LEU A 43 22.46 -2.32 2.79
C LEU A 43 22.33 -3.85 2.73
N PRO A 44 23.34 -4.62 3.17
CA PRO A 44 23.34 -6.06 2.97
C PRO A 44 22.21 -6.70 3.77
N PHE A 45 21.49 -7.59 3.10
CA PHE A 45 20.59 -8.54 3.73
C PHE A 45 21.46 -9.54 4.52
N ALA A 46 21.46 -9.39 5.84
CA ALA A 46 21.98 -10.32 6.85
C ALA A 46 23.50 -10.36 7.14
N GLU A 47 23.72 -10.44 8.45
CA GLU A 47 24.89 -10.89 9.24
C GLU A 47 26.08 -9.93 9.45
N THR A 48 26.22 -9.59 10.74
CA THR A 48 27.34 -8.96 11.44
C THR A 48 27.53 -7.46 11.21
N ASP A 49 27.54 -6.70 12.33
CA ASP A 49 27.78 -5.26 12.40
C ASP A 49 28.92 -4.84 11.45
N PRO A 50 28.66 -3.82 10.62
CA PRO A 50 28.96 -2.47 11.08
C PRO A 50 27.73 -1.55 10.95
N GLU A 51 27.58 -0.63 11.91
CA GLU A 51 26.60 0.45 11.82
C GLU A 51 26.65 1.08 10.42
N PRO A 52 25.55 1.03 9.62
CA PRO A 52 25.52 1.79 8.39
C PRO A 52 25.72 3.25 8.77
N ILE A 53 26.66 3.93 8.11
CA ILE A 53 26.89 5.37 8.27
C ILE A 53 25.61 6.08 7.83
N LEU A 54 24.64 6.21 8.74
CA LEU A 54 23.39 6.92 8.51
C LEU A 54 23.75 8.39 8.44
N LEU A 55 23.81 8.94 7.24
CA LEU A 55 23.84 10.38 7.06
C LEU A 55 22.64 10.97 7.83
N PRO A 56 22.84 11.91 8.77
CA PRO A 56 21.74 12.48 9.51
C PRO A 56 20.81 13.24 8.55
N LEU A 57 19.53 12.86 8.54
CA LEU A 57 18.47 13.44 7.71
C LEU A 57 17.38 14.13 8.55
N PRO A 58 17.72 14.90 9.61
CA PRO A 58 16.74 15.42 10.55
C PRO A 58 15.74 16.35 9.86
N GLY A 59 14.46 16.01 9.95
CA GLY A 59 13.39 16.89 9.48
C GLY A 59 13.21 16.95 7.96
N LYS A 60 13.80 16.02 7.20
CA LYS A 60 13.71 16.01 5.73
C LYS A 60 12.81 14.91 5.18
N ILE A 61 12.20 15.17 4.02
CA ILE A 61 11.57 14.15 3.18
C ILE A 61 12.62 13.62 2.21
N VAL A 62 12.77 12.30 2.12
CA VAL A 62 13.80 11.64 1.31
C VAL A 62 13.18 11.03 0.07
N VAL A 63 13.80 11.19 -1.09
CA VAL A 63 13.41 10.50 -2.33
C VAL A 63 14.23 9.23 -2.47
N CYS A 64 13.57 8.08 -2.55
CA CYS A 64 14.21 6.78 -2.70
C CYS A 64 13.67 6.03 -3.92
N TYR A 65 14.55 5.29 -4.60
CA TYR A 65 14.20 4.46 -5.75
C TYR A 65 14.20 2.99 -5.34
N ASN A 66 13.17 2.25 -5.75
CA ASN A 66 13.06 0.78 -5.55
C ASN A 66 13.22 0.32 -4.08
N VAL A 67 12.57 1.00 -3.15
CA VAL A 67 12.51 0.54 -1.75
C VAL A 67 11.46 -0.56 -1.64
N ASP A 68 11.88 -1.74 -1.20
CA ASP A 68 11.04 -2.95 -1.24
C ASP A 68 10.49 -3.35 0.13
N GLY A 69 11.07 -2.86 1.23
CA GLY A 69 10.73 -3.33 2.58
C GLY A 69 10.44 -2.28 3.64
N SER A 70 9.88 -2.78 4.74
CA SER A 70 9.67 -2.05 5.99
C SER A 70 10.99 -1.76 6.72
N SER A 71 12.01 -2.61 6.54
CA SER A 71 13.36 -2.47 7.09
C SER A 71 14.05 -1.18 6.63
N GLU A 72 14.03 -0.91 5.34
CA GLU A 72 14.64 0.28 4.74
C GLU A 72 13.94 1.55 5.22
N SER A 73 12.61 1.50 5.36
CA SER A 73 11.84 2.60 5.93
C SER A 73 12.18 2.86 7.40
N LEU A 74 12.50 1.82 8.16
CA LEU A 74 12.92 1.93 9.56
C LEU A 74 14.28 2.61 9.66
N PHE A 75 15.24 2.26 8.80
CA PHE A 75 16.55 2.92 8.77
C PHE A 75 16.46 4.40 8.42
N VAL A 76 15.65 4.74 7.42
CA VAL A 76 15.42 6.15 7.04
C VAL A 76 14.76 6.94 8.17
N LYS A 77 13.82 6.32 8.90
CA LYS A 77 13.23 6.88 10.11
C LYS A 77 14.25 7.07 11.24
N GLN A 78 15.12 6.08 11.47
CA GLN A 78 16.21 6.16 12.46
C GLN A 78 17.23 7.25 12.12
N ALA A 79 17.46 7.54 10.84
CA ALA A 79 18.29 8.65 10.39
C ALA A 79 17.65 10.05 10.63
N GLY A 80 16.43 10.12 11.17
CA GLY A 80 15.74 11.37 11.52
C GLY A 80 14.88 11.97 10.41
N ALA A 81 14.67 11.23 9.31
CA ALA A 81 13.75 11.66 8.26
C ALA A 81 12.31 11.73 8.78
N VAL A 82 11.50 12.58 8.16
CA VAL A 82 10.08 12.79 8.50
C VAL A 82 9.12 12.27 7.42
N GLY A 83 9.64 11.91 6.26
CA GLY A 83 8.87 11.25 5.22
C GLY A 83 9.70 10.64 4.10
N ILE A 84 9.08 9.79 3.29
CA ILE A 84 9.71 9.13 2.14
C ILE A 84 8.85 9.26 0.89
N ILE A 85 9.45 9.68 -0.22
CA ILE A 85 8.87 9.60 -1.56
C ILE A 85 9.52 8.40 -2.25
N VAL A 86 8.74 7.36 -2.52
CA VAL A 86 9.22 6.16 -3.20
C VAL A 86 8.92 6.26 -4.68
N VAL A 87 9.96 6.23 -5.51
CA VAL A 87 9.81 6.17 -6.97
C VAL A 87 9.79 4.72 -7.40
N ARG A 88 8.65 4.27 -7.93
CA ARG A 88 8.51 2.90 -8.48
C ARG A 88 7.71 2.92 -9.80
N PRO A 89 8.39 2.81 -10.96
CA PRO A 89 7.76 2.95 -12.27
C PRO A 89 6.65 1.92 -12.60
N LEU A 90 6.59 0.78 -11.91
CA LEU A 90 5.68 -0.34 -12.23
C LEU A 90 4.61 -0.63 -11.15
N ALA A 91 4.47 0.21 -10.12
CA ALA A 91 3.56 -0.03 -9.00
C ALA A 91 2.29 0.83 -9.02
N ARG A 92 1.84 1.27 -10.20
CA ARG A 92 0.63 2.08 -10.36
C ARG A 92 -0.56 1.47 -9.60
N GLY A 93 -1.07 2.22 -8.62
CA GLY A 93 -2.26 1.86 -7.85
C GLY A 93 -2.09 0.72 -6.86
N ILE A 94 -0.85 0.29 -6.58
CA ILE A 94 -0.55 -0.67 -5.51
C ILE A 94 -0.10 0.14 -4.29
N ASP A 95 -0.88 0.07 -3.23
CA ASP A 95 -0.60 0.75 -1.97
C ASP A 95 0.55 0.05 -1.23
N PHE A 96 1.31 0.85 -0.47
CA PHE A 96 2.47 0.40 0.28
C PHE A 96 2.52 1.13 1.61
N SER A 97 2.51 0.36 2.70
CA SER A 97 2.54 0.89 4.06
C SER A 97 3.96 0.83 4.62
N LEU A 98 4.46 1.97 5.08
CA LEU A 98 5.76 2.11 5.76
C LEU A 98 5.59 2.67 7.16
N GLN A 99 6.62 2.53 8.00
CA GLN A 99 6.60 3.01 9.39
C GLN A 99 6.82 4.52 9.53
N ILE A 100 6.83 5.26 8.42
CA ILE A 100 7.06 6.69 8.29
C ILE A 100 6.14 7.23 7.19
N PRO A 101 5.59 8.46 7.30
CA PRO A 101 4.76 9.04 6.26
C PRO A 101 5.40 8.90 4.88
N SER A 102 4.69 8.30 3.94
CA SER A 102 5.25 8.01 2.63
C SER A 102 4.24 8.14 1.51
N THR A 103 4.75 8.36 0.30
CA THR A 103 3.96 8.33 -0.93
C THR A 103 4.74 7.62 -2.01
N LEU A 104 4.03 6.88 -2.85
CA LEU A 104 4.60 6.24 -4.04
C LEU A 104 4.29 7.10 -5.26
N ILE A 105 5.30 7.35 -6.09
CA ILE A 105 5.17 8.09 -7.35
C ILE A 105 5.69 7.27 -8.52
N GLU A 106 5.14 7.51 -9.70
CA GLU A 106 5.54 6.82 -10.93
C GLU A 106 6.64 7.62 -11.65
N ARG A 107 7.04 7.14 -12.84
CA ARG A 107 8.09 7.77 -13.64
C ARG A 107 7.75 9.22 -13.99
N LYS A 108 6.51 9.49 -14.38
CA LYS A 108 6.10 10.81 -14.84
C LYS A 108 6.18 11.84 -13.71
N GLU A 109 5.60 11.51 -12.55
CA GLU A 109 5.64 12.36 -11.37
C GLU A 109 7.07 12.48 -10.82
N ALA A 110 7.91 11.46 -10.99
CA ALA A 110 9.32 11.53 -10.62
C ALA A 110 10.12 12.47 -11.53
N GLU A 111 9.80 12.54 -12.82
CA GLU A 111 10.38 13.52 -13.75
C GLU A 111 9.98 14.96 -13.35
N GLU A 112 8.70 15.18 -13.05
CA GLU A 112 8.19 16.47 -12.54
C GLU A 112 8.85 16.85 -11.20
N LEU A 113 9.00 15.90 -10.29
CA LEU A 113 9.71 16.10 -9.02
C LEU A 113 11.19 16.45 -9.23
N ARG A 114 11.86 15.76 -10.17
CA ARG A 114 13.27 16.04 -10.50
C ARG A 114 13.44 17.46 -11.01
N GLU A 115 12.58 17.89 -11.93
CA GLU A 115 12.60 19.25 -12.48
C GLU A 115 12.37 20.30 -11.38
N TYR A 116 11.46 20.05 -10.45
CA TYR A 116 11.23 20.92 -9.29
C TYR A 116 12.49 21.05 -8.41
N LEU A 117 13.16 19.93 -8.13
CA LEU A 117 14.37 19.89 -7.30
C LEU A 117 15.57 20.59 -7.94
N GLU A 118 15.68 20.59 -9.26
CA GLU A 118 16.77 21.25 -10.00
C GLU A 118 16.57 22.77 -10.08
N ASN A 119 15.32 23.25 -10.10
CA ASN A 119 14.99 24.66 -10.32
C ASN A 119 14.75 25.46 -9.02
N GLU A 120 14.35 24.80 -7.93
CA GLU A 120 14.07 25.46 -6.65
C GLU A 120 15.26 25.40 -5.71
N ARG A 121 15.62 26.54 -5.09
CA ARG A 121 16.77 26.61 -4.16
C ARG A 121 16.48 25.94 -2.83
N ASN A 122 15.22 25.97 -2.39
CA ASN A 122 14.77 25.39 -1.14
C ASN A 122 13.50 24.55 -1.36
N PRO A 123 13.62 23.35 -1.95
CA PRO A 123 12.46 22.53 -2.29
C PRO A 123 11.79 22.03 -1.02
N ILE A 124 10.48 22.24 -0.94
CA ILE A 124 9.63 21.80 0.16
C ILE A 124 8.49 20.92 -0.37
N ALA A 125 8.08 19.92 0.42
CA ALA A 125 6.92 19.07 0.12
C ALA A 125 6.07 18.77 1.37
N LYS A 126 4.81 18.41 1.11
CA LYS A 126 3.86 17.94 2.11
C LYS A 126 3.30 16.59 1.65
N ILE A 127 3.41 15.58 2.51
CA ILE A 127 2.69 14.31 2.34
C ILE A 127 1.38 14.42 3.10
N SER A 128 0.25 14.36 2.38
CA SER A 128 -1.09 14.40 2.98
C SER A 128 -1.56 13.00 3.39
N SER A 129 -2.57 12.94 4.24
CA SER A 129 -3.26 11.69 4.56
C SER A 129 -3.83 11.01 3.31
N THR A 130 -3.76 9.68 3.28
CA THR A 130 -4.29 8.86 2.19
C THR A 130 -5.81 9.05 2.03
N MET A 131 -6.26 9.13 0.78
CA MET A 131 -7.68 9.20 0.43
C MET A 131 -8.04 8.09 -0.54
N THR A 132 -9.22 7.49 -0.36
CA THR A 132 -9.73 6.48 -1.28
C THR A 132 -10.27 7.13 -2.55
N ALA A 133 -9.67 6.81 -3.70
CA ALA A 133 -10.20 7.19 -5.00
C ALA A 133 -11.20 6.13 -5.49
N LEU A 134 -12.45 6.54 -5.71
CA LEU A 134 -13.50 5.69 -6.29
C LEU A 134 -13.62 5.93 -7.80
N ASN A 135 -14.20 4.96 -8.51
CA ASN A 135 -14.45 5.03 -9.96
C ASN A 135 -13.18 5.16 -10.84
N THR A 136 -12.05 4.62 -10.36
CA THR A 136 -10.81 4.54 -11.15
C THR A 136 -11.05 3.75 -12.44
N LYS A 137 -10.64 4.31 -13.58
CA LYS A 137 -10.76 3.68 -14.90
C LYS A 137 -9.37 3.56 -15.55
N PRO A 138 -9.05 2.42 -16.21
CA PRO A 138 -9.84 1.20 -16.28
C PRO A 138 -9.78 0.37 -14.98
N ALA A 139 -10.89 -0.26 -14.61
CA ALA A 139 -10.94 -1.29 -13.56
C ALA A 139 -11.97 -2.36 -13.98
N PRO A 140 -11.67 -3.67 -13.80
CA PRO A 140 -10.43 -4.23 -13.27
C PRO A 140 -9.24 -4.10 -14.24
N LYS A 141 -8.02 -4.07 -13.69
CA LYS A 141 -6.76 -4.14 -14.44
C LYS A 141 -5.86 -5.17 -13.76
N MET A 142 -5.18 -5.99 -14.56
CA MET A 142 -4.23 -6.97 -14.03
C MET A 142 -3.11 -6.27 -13.26
N ALA A 143 -2.80 -6.81 -12.07
CA ALA A 143 -1.69 -6.36 -11.25
C ALA A 143 -0.36 -6.71 -11.93
N THR A 144 0.62 -5.82 -11.86
CA THR A 144 1.95 -5.99 -12.50
C THR A 144 2.74 -7.16 -11.90
N PHE A 145 2.50 -7.51 -10.64
CA PHE A 145 3.13 -8.66 -9.97
C PHE A 145 2.43 -9.99 -10.22
N SER A 146 1.27 -10.01 -10.88
CA SER A 146 0.53 -11.25 -11.09
C SER A 146 1.30 -12.18 -12.03
N SER A 147 1.62 -13.39 -11.57
CA SER A 147 2.29 -14.39 -12.40
C SER A 147 1.46 -14.71 -13.64
N MET A 148 2.15 -14.89 -14.77
CA MET A 148 1.54 -15.18 -16.06
C MET A 148 1.86 -16.61 -16.49
N GLY A 149 0.98 -17.20 -17.29
CA GLY A 149 1.28 -18.45 -18.00
C GLY A 149 2.29 -18.27 -19.14
N PRO A 150 2.58 -19.33 -19.89
CA PRO A 150 1.90 -20.64 -19.86
C PRO A 150 2.32 -21.52 -18.68
N ASN A 151 1.59 -22.61 -18.46
CA ASN A 151 1.96 -23.60 -17.47
C ASN A 151 3.20 -24.39 -17.92
N ILE A 152 4.32 -24.20 -17.24
CA ILE A 152 5.59 -24.87 -17.58
C ILE A 152 5.60 -26.37 -17.30
N ILE A 153 4.72 -26.85 -16.40
CA ILE A 153 4.64 -28.27 -16.00
C ILE A 153 3.78 -29.06 -16.99
N SER A 154 2.66 -28.46 -17.41
CA SER A 154 1.74 -29.07 -18.37
C SER A 154 1.35 -28.02 -19.41
N PRO A 155 2.13 -27.88 -20.49
CA PRO A 155 1.94 -26.83 -21.49
C PRO A 155 0.57 -26.87 -22.20
N GLY A 156 -0.09 -28.04 -22.21
CA GLY A 156 -1.44 -28.19 -22.76
C GLY A 156 -2.56 -27.65 -21.86
N ILE A 157 -2.27 -27.24 -20.62
CA ILE A 157 -3.25 -26.72 -19.67
C ILE A 157 -2.95 -25.24 -19.40
N ILE A 158 -3.86 -24.36 -19.84
CA ILE A 158 -3.74 -22.91 -19.66
C ILE A 158 -3.81 -22.53 -18.17
N LYS A 159 -2.93 -21.62 -17.75
CA LYS A 159 -2.92 -21.00 -16.41
C LYS A 159 -2.61 -19.50 -16.52
N PRO A 160 -3.07 -18.66 -15.57
CA PRO A 160 -3.95 -18.99 -14.45
C PRO A 160 -5.39 -19.35 -14.89
N ASP A 161 -6.19 -19.93 -13.99
CA ASP A 161 -7.56 -20.37 -14.31
C ASP A 161 -8.60 -19.23 -14.27
N ILE A 162 -8.49 -18.34 -13.28
CA ILE A 162 -9.44 -17.26 -13.02
C ILE A 162 -8.72 -16.12 -12.30
N THR A 163 -9.22 -14.90 -12.43
CA THR A 163 -8.73 -13.72 -11.71
C THR A 163 -9.79 -13.21 -10.75
N THR A 164 -9.37 -12.77 -9.57
CA THR A 164 -10.22 -12.14 -8.54
C THR A 164 -9.49 -10.94 -7.92
N PRO A 165 -10.21 -10.02 -7.23
CA PRO A 165 -9.59 -8.86 -6.59
C PRO A 165 -8.48 -9.24 -5.60
N GLY A 166 -7.29 -8.66 -5.77
CA GLY A 166 -6.12 -8.91 -4.92
C GLY A 166 -5.19 -7.72 -4.76
N VAL A 167 -5.62 -6.52 -5.13
CA VAL A 167 -4.84 -5.29 -4.96
C VAL A 167 -5.57 -4.40 -3.96
N ASN A 168 -4.83 -3.90 -2.97
CA ASN A 168 -5.30 -3.03 -1.89
C ASN A 168 -6.52 -3.60 -1.15
N ILE A 169 -6.41 -4.87 -0.75
CA ILE A 169 -7.47 -5.55 -0.01
C ILE A 169 -7.30 -5.27 1.48
N LEU A 170 -8.31 -4.63 2.08
CA LEU A 170 -8.44 -4.44 3.52
C LEU A 170 -8.91 -5.76 4.16
N ALA A 171 -8.14 -6.27 5.11
CA ALA A 171 -8.48 -7.48 5.86
C ALA A 171 -8.01 -7.39 7.32
N ALA A 172 -8.51 -8.28 8.17
CA ALA A 172 -8.10 -8.35 9.57
C ALA A 172 -6.60 -8.67 9.68
N TRP A 173 -5.93 -8.06 10.66
CA TRP A 173 -4.51 -8.21 10.90
C TRP A 173 -4.27 -8.56 12.38
N PRO A 174 -3.37 -9.52 12.69
CA PRO A 174 -3.08 -9.85 14.07
C PRO A 174 -2.39 -8.66 14.77
N PRO A 175 -2.64 -8.45 16.07
CA PRO A 175 -1.86 -7.49 16.85
C PRO A 175 -0.38 -7.90 16.82
N SER A 176 0.52 -6.95 16.58
CA SER A 176 1.96 -7.23 16.44
C SER A 176 2.54 -7.62 17.80
N THR A 177 2.87 -8.89 18.01
CA THR A 177 3.40 -9.39 19.29
C THR A 177 4.91 -9.22 19.46
N LEU A 178 5.66 -8.86 18.41
CA LEU A 178 7.12 -8.93 18.44
C LEU A 178 7.86 -7.60 18.31
N LEU A 179 7.26 -6.55 17.76
CA LEU A 179 7.86 -5.23 17.66
C LEU A 179 6.77 -4.17 17.73
N ALA A 180 6.27 -3.92 18.93
CA ALA A 180 5.23 -2.93 19.21
C ALA A 180 5.74 -1.50 18.96
N THR A 181 5.79 -1.09 17.70
CA THR A 181 5.79 0.32 17.32
C THR A 181 4.36 0.85 17.33
N LYS A 182 3.69 0.75 18.48
CA LYS A 182 2.57 1.58 18.97
C LYS A 182 1.39 1.92 18.01
N GLU A 183 1.18 1.17 16.94
CA GLU A 183 -0.02 1.25 16.12
C GLU A 183 -0.57 -0.17 15.91
N ASP A 184 -1.28 -0.66 16.93
CA ASP A 184 -2.04 -1.92 16.89
C ASP A 184 -3.25 -1.73 15.98
N PHE A 185 -3.06 -1.90 14.67
CA PHE A 185 -4.18 -1.93 13.73
C PHE A 185 -4.79 -3.33 13.66
N GLU A 186 -6.09 -3.43 13.95
CA GLU A 186 -6.88 -4.66 13.76
C GLU A 186 -7.05 -5.04 12.27
N TYR A 187 -6.70 -4.14 11.37
CA TYR A 187 -6.83 -4.31 9.92
C TYR A 187 -5.60 -3.78 9.19
N SER A 188 -5.31 -4.38 8.04
CA SER A 188 -4.24 -3.94 7.15
C SER A 188 -4.69 -4.02 5.69
N ILE A 189 -4.11 -3.15 4.86
CA ILE A 189 -4.32 -3.13 3.41
C ILE A 189 -3.09 -3.75 2.76
N ILE A 190 -3.28 -4.88 2.08
CA ILE A 190 -2.18 -5.56 1.38
C ILE A 190 -2.62 -6.02 -0.01
N SER A 191 -1.61 -6.26 -0.85
CA SER A 191 -1.77 -6.68 -2.23
C SER A 191 -1.05 -8.00 -2.49
N GLY A 192 -1.64 -8.86 -3.31
CA GLY A 192 -1.05 -10.13 -3.71
C GLY A 192 -2.06 -11.09 -4.31
N THR A 193 -1.57 -12.08 -5.07
CA THR A 193 -2.39 -13.24 -5.49
C THR A 193 -2.88 -14.04 -4.28
N SER A 194 -2.15 -13.98 -3.16
CA SER A 194 -2.59 -14.48 -1.84
C SER A 194 -3.88 -13.82 -1.36
N MET A 195 -4.15 -12.56 -1.74
CA MET A 195 -5.40 -11.85 -1.40
C MET A 195 -6.49 -12.13 -2.45
N SER A 196 -6.14 -12.45 -3.69
CA SER A 196 -7.07 -12.95 -4.70
C SER A 196 -7.63 -14.33 -4.35
N CYS A 197 -6.78 -15.25 -3.88
CA CYS A 197 -7.13 -16.64 -3.54
C CYS A 197 -8.37 -16.79 -2.61
N PRO A 198 -8.47 -16.10 -1.46
CA PRO A 198 -9.62 -16.23 -0.57
C PRO A 198 -10.92 -15.76 -1.20
N HIS A 199 -10.90 -14.77 -2.12
CA HIS A 199 -12.10 -14.36 -2.85
C HIS A 199 -12.62 -15.48 -3.76
N ALA A 200 -11.74 -16.12 -4.53
CA ALA A 200 -12.12 -17.26 -5.37
C ALA A 200 -12.61 -18.44 -4.52
N SER A 201 -11.94 -18.70 -3.38
CA SER A 201 -12.30 -19.77 -2.45
C SER A 201 -13.68 -19.54 -1.81
N ALA A 202 -14.00 -18.30 -1.44
CA ALA A 202 -15.31 -17.92 -0.89
C ALA A 202 -16.43 -18.15 -1.92
N ILE A 203 -16.23 -17.73 -3.18
CA ILE A 203 -17.19 -17.96 -4.26
C ILE A 203 -17.39 -19.46 -4.48
N ALA A 204 -16.31 -20.25 -4.54
CA ALA A 204 -16.40 -21.70 -4.67
C ALA A 204 -17.17 -22.35 -3.49
N GLY A 205 -16.94 -21.87 -2.27
CA GLY A 205 -17.65 -22.32 -1.07
C GLY A 205 -19.15 -22.01 -1.11
N ILE A 206 -19.52 -20.81 -1.58
CA ILE A 206 -20.92 -20.42 -1.78
C ILE A 206 -21.56 -21.31 -2.85
N ILE A 207 -20.92 -21.54 -3.99
CA ILE A 207 -21.44 -22.44 -5.03
C ILE A 207 -21.64 -23.85 -4.46
N LYS A 208 -20.68 -24.36 -3.67
CA LYS A 208 -20.79 -25.67 -3.02
C LYS A 208 -21.95 -25.76 -2.02
N SER A 209 -22.26 -24.68 -1.30
CA SER A 209 -23.38 -24.70 -0.34
C SER A 209 -24.74 -24.77 -1.02
N TYR A 210 -24.90 -24.12 -2.18
CA TYR A 210 -26.11 -24.21 -3.01
C TYR A 210 -26.15 -25.47 -3.88
N HIS A 211 -24.99 -26.05 -4.21
CA HIS A 211 -24.87 -27.27 -5.01
C HIS A 211 -24.02 -28.34 -4.30
N PRO A 212 -24.49 -28.96 -3.20
CA PRO A 212 -23.68 -29.89 -2.40
C PRO A 212 -23.22 -31.14 -3.15
N SER A 213 -23.92 -31.56 -4.21
CA SER A 213 -23.53 -32.71 -5.04
C SER A 213 -22.46 -32.40 -6.09
N TRP A 214 -22.17 -31.12 -6.37
CA TRP A 214 -21.18 -30.75 -7.38
C TRP A 214 -19.76 -31.09 -6.93
N ASN A 215 -18.97 -31.66 -7.84
CA ASN A 215 -17.57 -31.95 -7.59
C ASN A 215 -16.70 -30.69 -7.83
N PRO A 216 -15.42 -30.68 -7.38
CA PRO A 216 -14.54 -29.53 -7.54
C PRO A 216 -14.36 -29.06 -8.99
N SER A 217 -14.29 -29.99 -9.94
CA SER A 217 -14.15 -29.68 -11.37
C SER A 217 -15.39 -28.98 -11.92
N THR A 218 -16.59 -29.39 -11.50
CA THR A 218 -17.86 -28.75 -11.88
C THR A 218 -17.92 -27.32 -11.33
N ILE A 219 -17.52 -27.10 -10.08
CA ILE A 219 -17.49 -25.77 -9.45
C ILE A 219 -16.50 -24.86 -10.18
N LYS A 220 -15.27 -25.37 -10.42
CA LYS A 220 -14.26 -24.65 -11.20
C LYS A 220 -14.76 -24.28 -12.59
N SER A 221 -15.40 -25.23 -13.29
CA SER A 221 -15.96 -25.02 -14.63
C SER A 221 -17.04 -23.92 -14.62
N ALA A 222 -17.97 -23.98 -13.66
CA ALA A 222 -18.99 -22.95 -13.51
C ALA A 222 -18.35 -21.57 -13.30
N MET A 223 -17.38 -21.45 -12.39
CA MET A 223 -16.69 -20.18 -12.15
C MET A 223 -15.97 -19.63 -13.39
N MET A 224 -15.27 -20.49 -14.16
CA MET A 224 -14.50 -20.08 -15.33
C MET A 224 -15.36 -19.76 -16.57
N THR A 225 -16.58 -20.29 -16.64
CA THR A 225 -17.46 -20.09 -17.80
C THR A 225 -18.44 -18.94 -17.62
N THR A 226 -18.47 -18.34 -16.43
CA THR A 226 -19.38 -17.22 -16.09
C THR A 226 -18.63 -16.01 -15.50
N CYS A 227 -17.31 -15.94 -15.65
CA CYS A 227 -16.47 -14.86 -15.14
C CYS A 227 -16.50 -13.59 -15.99
#